data_AF-A0A8T4Y9F8-F1
#
_entry.id   AF-A0A8T4Y9F8-F1
#
_cell.length_a   1.000
_cell.length_b   1.000
_cell.length_c   1.000
_cell.angle_alpha   90.00
_cell.angle_beta   90.00
_cell.angle_gamma   90.00
#
_symmetry.space_group_name_H-M   'P 1'
#
loop_
_entity.id
_entity.type
_entity.pdbx_description
1 polymer ?
#
loop_
_entity_poly.entity_id
_entity_poly.type
_entity_poly.pdbx_seq_one_letter_code
_entity_poly.pdbx_strand_id
1 'polypeptide(L)'
;MSVKFWRTPLDSEKVVKPKAEIHIIKDQCKGCGYCIQYCPKKVFEESEEINARGVHPPKIVDEKKCIICSFCTAICPDFAIYVKEKQCKDGC
;
A
#
# COMPACT_ATOMS: atom_id res chain seq x y z
N MET A 1 2.51 -10.76 16.02
CA MET A 1 2.55 -12.20 16.31
C MET A 1 3.16 -12.91 15.11
N SER A 2 4.41 -13.35 15.22
CA SER A 2 5.06 -14.16 14.19
C SER A 2 4.41 -15.53 14.21
N VAL A 3 3.57 -15.85 13.24
CA VAL A 3 3.10 -17.22 13.03
C VAL A 3 4.32 -18.05 12.66
N LYS A 4 4.84 -18.80 13.64
CA LYS A 4 5.92 -19.76 13.42
C LYS A 4 5.30 -20.90 12.63
N PHE A 5 5.44 -20.86 11.31
CA PHE A 5 5.02 -21.96 10.46
C PHE A 5 5.72 -23.24 10.92
N TRP A 6 4.94 -24.32 11.14
CA TRP A 6 5.47 -25.62 11.55
C TRP A 6 6.47 -26.20 10.53
N ARG A 7 6.38 -25.76 9.26
CA ARG A 7 7.24 -26.19 8.17
C ARG A 7 7.56 -25.01 7.26
N THR A 8 8.82 -24.91 6.84
CA THR A 8 9.23 -23.99 5.78
C THR A 8 8.84 -24.59 4.42
N PRO A 9 8.24 -23.80 3.50
CA PRO A 9 8.02 -24.25 2.12
C PRO A 9 9.33 -24.69 1.45
N LEU A 10 9.29 -25.78 0.68
CA LEU A 10 10.49 -26.37 0.05
C LEU A 10 11.14 -25.43 -0.99
N ASP A 11 10.39 -24.47 -1.48
CA ASP A 11 10.74 -23.48 -2.48
C ASP A 11 11.01 -22.09 -1.88
N SER A 12 11.11 -21.97 -0.55
CA SER A 12 11.29 -20.68 0.13
C SER A 12 12.50 -19.89 -0.34
N GLU A 13 13.55 -20.58 -0.80
CA GLU A 13 14.78 -19.97 -1.34
C GLU A 13 14.61 -19.47 -2.78
N LYS A 14 13.61 -19.98 -3.50
CA LYS A 14 13.35 -19.68 -4.92
C LYS A 14 12.27 -18.62 -5.10
N VAL A 15 11.40 -18.43 -4.10
CA VAL A 15 10.30 -17.46 -4.16
C VAL A 15 10.80 -16.06 -3.84
N VAL A 16 10.77 -15.18 -4.85
CA VAL A 16 11.03 -13.75 -4.68
C VAL A 16 9.77 -13.08 -4.13
N LYS A 17 9.92 -12.24 -3.09
CA LYS A 17 8.79 -11.48 -2.56
C LYS A 17 8.51 -10.29 -3.49
N PRO A 18 7.28 -10.12 -3.99
CA PRO A 18 6.96 -8.98 -4.83
C PRO A 18 7.05 -7.69 -4.01
N LYS A 19 7.57 -6.62 -4.62
CA LYS A 19 7.57 -5.28 -4.00
C LYS A 19 6.43 -4.45 -4.57
N ALA A 20 5.80 -3.68 -3.69
CA ALA A 20 4.77 -2.74 -4.08
C ALA A 20 5.37 -1.44 -4.62
N GLU A 21 4.65 -0.81 -5.54
CA GLU A 21 4.79 0.58 -5.95
C GLU A 21 3.44 1.26 -5.72
N ILE A 22 3.38 2.24 -4.82
CA ILE A 22 2.13 2.90 -4.43
C ILE A 22 2.05 4.28 -5.07
N HIS A 23 0.91 4.57 -5.71
CA HIS A 23 0.66 5.86 -6.34
C HIS A 23 -0.54 6.54 -5.70
N ILE A 24 -0.37 7.81 -5.31
CA ILE A 24 -1.42 8.65 -4.72
C ILE A 24 -1.55 9.90 -5.60
N ILE A 25 -2.73 10.08 -6.19
CA ILE A 25 -3.08 11.27 -6.97
C ILE A 25 -3.66 12.29 -5.99
N LYS A 26 -2.77 13.05 -5.34
CA LYS A 26 -3.13 13.94 -4.22
C LYS A 26 -4.31 14.86 -4.54
N ASP A 27 -4.38 15.44 -5.73
CA ASP A 27 -5.43 16.38 -6.13
C ASP A 27 -6.80 15.75 -6.43
N GLN A 28 -6.88 14.42 -6.52
CA GLN A 28 -8.15 13.69 -6.61
C GLN A 28 -8.67 13.24 -5.25
N CYS A 29 -7.81 13.21 -4.23
CA CYS A 29 -8.19 12.77 -2.89
C CYS A 29 -9.16 13.77 -2.23
N LYS A 30 -10.27 13.26 -1.68
CA LYS A 30 -11.24 14.05 -0.88
C LYS A 30 -11.13 13.85 0.64
N GLY A 31 -10.08 13.19 1.13
CA GLY A 31 -9.84 13.04 2.58
C GLY A 31 -10.77 12.05 3.30
N CYS A 32 -11.35 11.07 2.61
CA CYS A 32 -12.29 10.11 3.23
C CYS A 32 -11.65 9.13 4.24
N GLY A 33 -10.32 8.99 4.26
CA GLY A 33 -9.61 8.14 5.23
C GLY A 33 -9.73 6.62 5.04
N TYR A 34 -10.52 6.10 4.09
CA TYR A 34 -10.74 4.65 3.95
C TYR A 34 -9.46 3.85 3.71
N CYS A 35 -8.54 4.36 2.90
CA CYS A 35 -7.25 3.70 2.67
C CYS A 35 -6.41 3.57 3.96
N ILE A 36 -6.50 4.55 4.87
CA ILE A 36 -5.82 4.54 6.17
C ILE A 36 -6.50 3.53 7.10
N GLN A 37 -7.83 3.63 7.25
CA GLN A 37 -8.59 2.80 8.19
C GLN A 37 -8.52 1.32 7.84
N TYR A 38 -8.64 0.97 6.55
CA TYR A 38 -8.83 -0.41 6.13
C TYR A 38 -7.57 -1.07 5.59
N CYS A 39 -6.42 -0.39 5.54
CA CYS A 39 -5.17 -1.06 5.19
C CYS A 39 -4.80 -2.07 6.28
N PRO A 40 -4.82 -3.40 6.01
CA PRO A 40 -4.53 -4.41 7.02
C PRO A 40 -3.08 -4.36 7.52
N LYS A 41 -2.20 -3.69 6.78
CA LYS A 41 -0.78 -3.53 7.05
C LYS A 41 -0.41 -2.14 7.57
N LYS A 42 -1.39 -1.24 7.72
CA LYS A 42 -1.21 0.13 8.24
C LYS A 42 -0.08 0.86 7.50
N VAL A 43 -0.14 0.83 6.17
CA VAL A 43 0.85 1.46 5.28
C VAL A 43 0.69 2.98 5.22
N PHE A 44 -0.52 3.47 5.52
CA PHE A 44 -0.90 4.87 5.35
C PHE A 44 -1.21 5.55 6.68
N GLU A 45 -0.93 6.85 6.72
CA GLU A 45 -1.36 7.79 7.76
C GLU A 45 -1.88 9.07 7.10
N GLU A 46 -2.55 9.92 7.87
CA GLU A 46 -2.90 11.26 7.41
C GLU A 46 -1.61 12.10 7.25
N SER A 47 -1.50 12.83 6.14
CA SER A 47 -0.36 13.74 5.93
C SER A 47 -0.61 15.10 6.57
N GLU A 48 0.45 15.80 6.95
CA GLU A 48 0.36 17.20 7.40
C GLU A 48 0.12 18.18 6.24
N GLU A 49 0.37 17.74 4.99
CA GLU A 49 0.14 18.54 3.80
C GLU A 49 -1.36 18.69 3.52
N ILE A 50 -1.74 19.82 2.92
CA ILE A 50 -3.09 20.08 2.43
C ILE A 50 -3.04 20.14 0.91
N ASN A 51 -3.92 19.41 0.22
CA ASN A 51 -4.02 19.45 -1.24
C ASN A 51 -4.88 20.64 -1.73
N ALA A 52 -5.03 20.79 -3.05
CA ALA A 52 -5.84 21.85 -3.65
C ALA A 52 -7.33 21.86 -3.25
N ARG A 53 -7.83 20.78 -2.63
CA ARG A 53 -9.21 20.64 -2.16
C ARG A 53 -9.38 20.95 -0.67
N GLY A 54 -8.31 21.37 0.02
CA GLY A 54 -8.37 21.72 1.44
C GLY A 54 -8.42 20.51 2.38
N VAL A 55 -7.99 19.33 1.94
CA VAL A 55 -7.97 18.10 2.76
C VAL A 55 -6.55 17.57 2.92
N HIS A 56 -6.35 16.75 3.94
CA HIS A 56 -5.11 16.02 4.19
C HIS A 56 -5.10 14.68 3.43
N PRO A 57 -4.37 14.54 2.31
CA PRO A 57 -4.25 13.26 1.63
C PRO A 57 -3.47 12.25 2.48
N PRO A 58 -3.59 10.93 2.21
CA PRO A 58 -2.77 9.94 2.89
C PRO A 58 -1.28 10.11 2.53
N LYS A 59 -0.39 9.92 3.51
CA LYS A 59 1.05 9.71 3.32
C LYS A 59 1.41 8.24 3.49
N ILE A 60 2.48 7.80 2.83
CA ILE A 60 3.02 6.44 2.95
C ILE A 60 4.02 6.43 4.10
N VAL A 61 3.76 5.61 5.13
CA VAL A 61 4.64 5.46 6.30
C VAL A 61 5.71 4.40 6.04
N ASP A 62 5.30 3.28 5.45
CA ASP A 62 6.19 2.14 5.17
C ASP A 62 5.68 1.33 3.97
N GLU A 63 6.21 1.65 2.79
CA GLU A 63 5.86 0.97 1.53
C GLU A 63 6.17 -0.54 1.57
N LYS A 64 7.20 -0.96 2.32
CA LYS A 64 7.66 -2.36 2.38
C LYS A 64 6.64 -3.29 3.05
N LYS A 65 5.70 -2.74 3.82
CA LYS A 65 4.62 -3.51 4.44
C LYS A 65 3.47 -3.81 3.49
N CYS A 66 3.38 -3.13 2.35
CA CYS A 66 2.32 -3.35 1.39
C CYS A 66 2.44 -4.76 0.78
N ILE A 67 1.32 -5.49 0.81
CA ILE A 67 1.20 -6.86 0.27
C ILE A 67 0.43 -6.91 -1.06
N ILE A 68 0.27 -5.76 -1.72
CA ILE A 68 -0.37 -5.64 -3.05
C ILE A 68 -1.81 -6.20 -3.08
N CYS A 69 -2.52 -6.16 -1.94
CA CYS A 69 -3.91 -6.64 -1.86
C CYS A 69 -4.92 -5.78 -2.65
N SER A 70 -4.50 -4.58 -3.10
CA SER A 70 -5.31 -3.62 -3.87
C SER A 70 -6.61 -3.14 -3.19
N PHE A 71 -6.78 -3.39 -1.89
CA PHE A 71 -7.98 -2.98 -1.16
C PHE A 71 -8.15 -1.47 -1.10
N CYS A 72 -7.06 -0.71 -0.91
CA CYS A 72 -7.08 0.75 -0.95
C CYS A 72 -7.53 1.30 -2.31
N THR A 73 -7.15 0.63 -3.41
CA THR A 73 -7.61 0.96 -4.77
C THR A 73 -9.10 0.72 -4.90
N ALA A 74 -9.58 -0.45 -4.46
CA ALA A 74 -10.97 -0.85 -4.62
C ALA A 74 -11.95 -0.03 -3.78
N ILE A 75 -11.56 0.36 -2.56
CA ILE A 75 -12.41 1.12 -1.65
C ILE A 75 -12.36 2.63 -1.89
N CYS A 76 -11.40 3.13 -2.67
CA CYS A 76 -11.27 4.57 -2.91
C CYS A 76 -12.40 5.04 -3.84
N PRO A 77 -13.33 5.89 -3.35
CA PRO A 77 -14.48 6.32 -4.16
C PRO A 77 -14.11 7.29 -5.29
N ASP A 78 -12.90 7.86 -5.28
CA ASP A 78 -12.43 8.85 -6.27
C ASP A 78 -11.24 8.34 -7.08
N PHE A 79 -10.87 7.06 -6.94
CA PHE A 79 -9.71 6.45 -7.63
C PHE A 79 -8.37 7.20 -7.43
N ALA A 80 -8.26 7.93 -6.31
CA ALA A 80 -7.10 8.77 -5.99
C ALA A 80 -5.87 7.98 -5.49
N ILE A 81 -5.96 6.65 -5.42
CA ILE A 81 -4.87 5.78 -4.98
C ILE A 81 -4.92 4.45 -5.73
N TYR A 82 -3.75 3.95 -6.13
CA TYR A 82 -3.60 2.61 -6.70
C TYR A 82 -2.23 2.01 -6.37
N VAL A 83 -2.12 0.69 -6.49
CA VAL A 83 -0.89 -0.08 -6.21
C VAL A 83 -0.52 -0.90 -7.44
N LYS A 84 0.77 -0.97 -7.75
CA LYS A 84 1.35 -1.84 -8.76
C LYS A 84 2.40 -2.74 -8.14
N GLU A 85 2.68 -3.86 -8.81
CA GLU A 85 3.88 -4.64 -8.53
C GLU A 85 5.07 -3.99 -9.24
N LYS A 86 6.14 -3.72 -8.49
CA LYS A 86 7.35 -3.09 -9.03
C LYS A 86 8.09 -4.10 -9.89
N GLN A 87 8.22 -3.80 -11.18
CA GLN A 87 8.96 -4.66 -12.11
C GLN A 87 10.47 -4.55 -11.85
N CYS A 88 11.04 -5.54 -11.17
CA CYS A 88 12.49 -5.68 -11.07
C CYS A 88 12.98 -6.67 -12.15
N LYS A 89 13.75 -6.19 -13.11
CA LYS A 89 14.26 -6.99 -14.24
C LYS A 89 15.31 -8.04 -13.84
N ASP A 90 15.92 -7.94 -12.66
CA ASP A 90 16.97 -8.86 -12.19
C ASP A 90 16.87 -9.12 -10.67
N GLY A 91 15.68 -9.51 -10.22
CA GLY A 91 15.42 -9.85 -8.82
C GLY A 91 15.04 -8.64 -7.95
N CYS A 92 14.07 -8.86 -7.06
CA CYS A 92 13.63 -7.91 -6.06
C CYS A 92 14.29 -8.21 -4.72
#